data_AF-A0A4Y8DCU3-F1
#
_entry.id   AF-A0A4Y8DCU3-F1
#
_cell.length_a   1.000
_cell.length_b   1.000
_cell.length_c   1.000
_cell.angle_alpha   90.00
_cell.angle_beta   90.00
_cell.angle_gamma   90.00
#
_symmetry.space_group_name_H-M   'P 1'
#
loop_
_entity.id
_entity.type
_entity.pdbx_description
1 polymer ?
#
loop_
_entity_poly.entity_id
_entity_poly.type
_entity_poly.pdbx_seq_one_letter_code
_entity_poly.pdbx_strand_id
1 'polypeptide(L)'
;MNIQGEQIDNDIMRHRYATISELCEALNRDTDHVSILEATLGMIFFQCSVGRFDDSLPDIPWHQHFQAAISLVQKLELPRLVTESHDLMPFNMTLTAWIDILGSTVQGRAPSFAHTYREKHLSQTNSSLGLRELMGCEDRVLYLISEIACLEALKNDGMDDIQLCQHVHALGDQIGLTEIGETGPRVPFNAHGILSPKQLSKNMTAAFRLAARIYLCSLVPGFSPSQDSCVGLVNKLTQVLEYIPAGPGGYDRSLVWVYLIGGSVSTTHSPFRHHFADRLAALGDLANQGSFGRVSTLLKEVWSHVDGRYSPGGGQAHYVSWREVMQMKGWDFLLI
;
A
#
# COMPACT_ATOMS: atom_id res chain seq x y z
N MET A 1 -16.80 -26.65 20.57
CA MET A 1 -17.79 -25.66 21.06
C MET A 1 -16.97 -24.47 21.58
N ASN A 2 -16.84 -23.41 20.78
CA ASN A 2 -15.89 -22.31 21.01
C ASN A 2 -16.64 -21.08 21.54
N ILE A 3 -17.29 -21.23 22.71
CA ILE A 3 -18.22 -20.25 23.29
C ILE A 3 -17.55 -18.89 23.53
N GLN A 4 -16.24 -18.88 23.82
CA GLN A 4 -15.46 -17.64 23.97
C GLN A 4 -15.26 -16.91 22.63
N GLY A 5 -15.10 -17.63 21.52
CA GLY A 5 -14.99 -17.03 20.19
C GLY A 5 -16.28 -16.33 19.80
N GLU A 6 -17.42 -17.00 19.97
CA GLU A 6 -18.74 -16.43 19.66
C GLU A 6 -19.08 -15.21 20.53
N GLN A 7 -18.66 -15.19 21.80
CA GLN A 7 -18.85 -14.01 22.66
C GLN A 7 -18.02 -12.82 22.18
N ILE A 8 -16.74 -13.04 21.84
CA ILE A 8 -15.86 -12.00 21.31
C ILE A 8 -16.40 -11.47 19.99
N ASP A 9 -16.86 -12.34 19.10
CA ASP A 9 -17.43 -11.96 17.80
C ASP A 9 -18.69 -11.10 17.96
N ASN A 10 -19.57 -11.47 18.90
CA ASN A 10 -20.76 -10.68 19.24
C ASN A 10 -20.39 -9.30 19.81
N ASP A 11 -19.40 -9.23 20.69
CA ASP A 11 -18.92 -7.95 21.25
C ASP A 11 -18.30 -7.07 20.16
N ILE A 12 -17.49 -7.64 19.25
CA ILE A 12 -16.94 -6.93 18.10
C ILE A 12 -18.07 -6.33 17.25
N MET A 13 -19.08 -7.14 16.90
CA MET A 13 -20.22 -6.68 16.09
C MET A 13 -21.01 -5.58 16.79
N ARG A 14 -21.25 -5.73 18.10
CA ARG A 14 -21.94 -4.72 18.90
C ARG A 14 -21.18 -3.40 18.90
N HIS A 15 -19.86 -3.44 19.10
CA HIS A 15 -19.03 -2.25 19.12
C HIS A 15 -18.93 -1.59 17.74
N ARG A 16 -18.72 -2.36 16.66
CA ARG A 16 -18.73 -1.83 15.28
C ARG A 16 -20.04 -1.11 14.97
N TYR A 17 -21.18 -1.73 15.27
CA TYR A 17 -22.50 -1.13 15.04
C TYR A 17 -22.69 0.16 15.84
N ALA A 18 -22.33 0.17 17.13
CA ALA A 18 -22.44 1.36 17.96
C ALA A 18 -21.59 2.52 17.42
N THR A 19 -20.34 2.24 17.03
CA THR A 19 -19.45 3.25 16.45
C THR A 19 -19.99 3.82 15.13
N ILE A 20 -20.47 2.96 14.23
CA ILE A 20 -21.06 3.41 12.95
C ILE A 20 -22.30 4.26 13.19
N SER A 21 -23.18 3.85 14.11
CA SER A 21 -24.40 4.60 14.44
C SER A 21 -24.07 5.99 14.99
N GLU A 22 -23.12 6.08 15.93
CA GLU A 22 -22.69 7.35 16.50
C GLU A 22 -22.03 8.26 15.44
N LEU A 23 -21.24 7.68 14.53
CA LEU A 23 -20.61 8.42 13.45
C LEU A 23 -21.63 8.97 12.44
N CYS A 24 -22.65 8.18 12.10
CA CYS A 24 -23.77 8.63 11.26
C CYS A 24 -24.59 9.74 11.94
N GLU A 25 -24.86 9.62 13.24
CA GLU A 25 -25.53 10.69 13.99
C GLU A 25 -24.70 11.97 14.03
N ALA A 26 -23.40 11.87 14.27
CA ALA A 26 -22.49 13.02 14.29
C ALA A 26 -22.44 13.71 12.92
N LEU A 27 -22.35 12.94 11.83
CA LEU A 27 -22.43 13.45 10.45
C LEU A 27 -23.75 14.21 10.20
N ASN A 28 -24.87 13.73 10.72
CA ASN A 28 -26.17 14.39 10.58
C ASN A 28 -26.28 15.70 11.35
N ARG A 29 -25.55 15.87 12.46
CA ARG A 29 -25.51 17.12 13.25
C ARG A 29 -24.68 18.22 12.58
N ASP A 30 -23.85 17.83 11.63
CA ASP A 30 -22.98 18.70 10.85
C ASP A 30 -21.99 19.57 11.66
N THR A 31 -21.52 19.05 12.80
CA THR A 31 -20.50 19.67 13.65
C THR A 31 -19.26 18.78 13.78
N ASP A 32 -18.16 19.34 14.32
CA ASP A 32 -16.98 18.57 14.75
C ASP A 32 -16.31 17.73 13.65
N HIS A 33 -16.29 18.23 12.41
CA HIS A 33 -15.82 17.49 11.23
C HIS A 33 -14.40 16.92 11.36
N VAL A 34 -13.51 17.57 12.12
CA VAL A 34 -12.16 17.07 12.39
C VAL A 34 -12.21 15.77 13.20
N SER A 35 -12.97 15.74 14.29
CA SER A 35 -13.12 14.55 15.14
C SER A 35 -13.78 13.40 14.38
N ILE A 36 -14.78 13.71 13.53
CA ILE A 36 -15.44 12.71 12.68
C ILE A 36 -14.44 12.14 11.67
N LEU A 37 -13.60 12.98 11.07
CA LEU A 37 -12.57 12.53 10.14
C LEU A 37 -11.55 11.62 10.84
N GLU A 38 -11.07 12.00 12.02
CA GLU A 38 -10.15 11.19 12.83
C GLU A 38 -10.73 9.83 13.19
N ALA A 39 -11.98 9.79 13.64
CA ALA A 39 -12.68 8.53 13.93
C ALA A 39 -12.83 7.66 12.67
N THR A 40 -13.18 8.27 11.53
CA THR A 40 -13.34 7.55 10.25
C THR A 40 -12.03 6.95 9.77
N LEU A 41 -10.93 7.73 9.79
CA LEU A 41 -9.60 7.25 9.43
C LEU A 41 -9.10 6.18 10.41
N GLY A 42 -9.38 6.35 11.70
CA GLY A 42 -9.05 5.39 12.75
C GLY A 42 -9.72 4.03 12.53
N MET A 43 -11.00 4.00 12.12
CA MET A 43 -11.69 2.75 11.79
C MET A 43 -11.04 2.00 10.61
N ILE A 44 -10.64 2.73 9.56
CA ILE A 44 -9.94 2.15 8.40
C ILE A 44 -8.60 1.53 8.83
N PHE A 45 -7.81 2.26 9.61
CA PHE A 45 -6.49 1.81 10.07
C PHE A 45 -6.54 0.68 11.10
N PHE A 46 -7.59 0.64 11.92
CA PHE A 46 -7.78 -0.44 12.89
C PHE A 46 -7.82 -1.80 12.19
N GLN A 47 -8.61 -1.93 11.11
CA GLN A 47 -8.68 -3.15 10.31
C GLN A 47 -7.33 -3.52 9.67
N CYS A 48 -6.56 -2.53 9.22
CA CYS A 48 -5.20 -2.73 8.69
C CYS A 48 -4.23 -3.21 9.79
N SER A 49 -4.50 -2.88 11.05
CA SER A 49 -3.61 -3.19 12.17
C SER A 49 -3.93 -4.52 12.85
N VAL A 50 -5.19 -4.91 12.98
CA VAL A 50 -5.56 -6.09 13.78
C VAL A 50 -6.51 -7.05 13.06
N GLY A 51 -7.00 -6.70 11.88
CA GLY A 51 -7.94 -7.52 11.13
C GLY A 51 -7.36 -8.90 10.82
N ARG A 52 -8.15 -9.95 11.02
CA ARG A 52 -7.78 -11.29 10.58
C ARG A 52 -8.11 -11.46 9.09
N PHE A 53 -7.45 -12.39 8.43
CA PHE A 53 -7.74 -12.69 7.01
C PHE A 53 -9.00 -13.56 6.87
N ASP A 54 -9.31 -14.37 7.88
CA ASP A 54 -10.49 -15.23 8.00
C ASP A 54 -11.61 -14.57 8.81
N ASP A 55 -11.53 -13.25 9.05
CA ASP A 55 -12.61 -12.50 9.69
C ASP A 55 -13.84 -12.56 8.77
N SER A 56 -14.81 -13.39 9.16
CA SER A 56 -16.07 -13.60 8.45
C SER A 56 -17.18 -12.67 8.95
N LEU A 57 -16.86 -11.80 9.91
CA LEU A 57 -17.81 -10.85 10.45
C LEU A 57 -18.17 -9.80 9.39
N PRO A 58 -19.48 -9.55 9.15
CA PRO A 58 -19.91 -8.49 8.26
C PRO A 58 -19.33 -7.15 8.70
N ASP A 59 -18.74 -6.41 7.77
CA ASP A 59 -18.22 -5.07 8.00
C ASP A 59 -18.49 -4.17 6.78
N ILE A 60 -18.45 -2.87 7.00
CA ILE A 60 -18.48 -1.90 5.90
C ILE A 60 -17.11 -1.92 5.21
N PRO A 61 -17.06 -2.09 3.88
CA PRO A 61 -15.80 -2.05 3.14
C PRO A 61 -15.02 -0.76 3.37
N TRP A 62 -13.70 -0.85 3.49
CA TRP A 62 -12.83 0.30 3.82
C TRP A 62 -13.02 1.47 2.86
N HIS A 63 -13.29 1.20 1.58
CA HIS A 63 -13.45 2.23 0.56
C HIS A 63 -14.74 3.05 0.75
N GLN A 64 -15.77 2.49 1.39
CA GLN A 64 -16.98 3.22 1.73
C GLN A 64 -16.73 4.16 2.91
N HIS A 65 -16.00 3.71 3.94
CA HIS A 65 -15.51 4.59 4.99
C HIS A 65 -14.63 5.71 4.42
N PHE A 66 -13.76 5.36 3.47
CA PHE A 66 -12.86 6.32 2.85
C PHE A 66 -13.62 7.35 2.00
N GLN A 67 -14.73 6.98 1.36
CA GLN A 67 -15.60 7.93 0.68
C GLN A 67 -16.15 9.02 1.62
N ALA A 68 -16.55 8.64 2.84
CA ALA A 68 -16.97 9.61 3.85
C ALA A 68 -15.80 10.50 4.30
N ALA A 69 -14.60 9.93 4.48
CA ALA A 69 -13.39 10.68 4.80
C ALA A 69 -13.05 11.71 3.71
N ILE A 70 -13.15 11.35 2.43
CA ILE A 70 -12.94 12.27 1.29
C ILE A 70 -13.88 13.48 1.39
N SER A 71 -15.17 13.26 1.66
CA SER A 71 -16.14 14.35 1.82
C SER A 71 -15.81 15.28 2.98
N LEU A 72 -15.35 14.74 4.11
CA LEU A 72 -14.91 15.54 5.26
C LEU A 72 -13.63 16.33 4.97
N VAL A 73 -12.65 15.71 4.31
CA VAL A 73 -11.39 16.34 3.90
C VAL A 73 -11.65 17.53 2.96
N GLN A 74 -12.59 17.37 2.02
CA GLN A 74 -13.03 18.45 1.14
C GLN A 74 -13.75 19.55 1.91
N LYS A 75 -14.65 19.20 2.83
CA LYS A 75 -15.39 20.17 3.66
C LYS A 75 -14.50 21.00 4.57
N LEU A 76 -13.43 20.38 5.08
CA LEU A 76 -12.40 21.03 5.88
C LEU A 76 -11.36 21.79 5.04
N GLU A 77 -11.48 21.75 3.71
CA GLU A 77 -10.55 22.36 2.74
C GLU A 77 -9.08 21.96 2.93
N LEU A 78 -8.81 20.76 3.47
CA LEU A 78 -7.44 20.33 3.76
C LEU A 78 -6.54 20.32 2.51
N PRO A 79 -6.99 19.90 1.31
CA PRO A 79 -6.17 19.96 0.11
C PRO A 79 -5.68 21.38 -0.21
N ARG A 80 -6.52 22.39 0.00
CA ARG A 80 -6.19 23.81 -0.21
C ARG A 80 -5.22 24.32 0.86
N LEU A 81 -5.45 23.93 2.12
CA LEU A 81 -4.56 24.32 3.22
C LEU A 81 -3.12 23.81 3.00
N VAL A 82 -2.95 22.58 2.54
CA VAL A 82 -1.60 22.02 2.33
C VAL A 82 -0.90 22.58 1.11
N THR A 83 -1.61 23.05 0.08
CA THR A 83 -0.98 23.67 -1.09
C THR A 83 -0.58 25.13 -0.81
N GLU A 84 -1.42 25.88 -0.11
CA GLU A 84 -1.17 27.29 0.21
C GLU A 84 -0.25 27.51 1.42
N SER A 85 -0.27 26.62 2.41
CA SER A 85 0.53 26.76 3.64
C SER A 85 1.84 25.97 3.59
N HIS A 86 2.92 26.58 4.07
CA HIS A 86 4.23 25.96 4.21
C HIS A 86 4.48 25.41 5.63
N ASP A 87 3.75 25.89 6.64
CA ASP A 87 4.11 25.68 8.06
C ASP A 87 3.25 24.64 8.78
N LEU A 88 2.06 24.32 8.24
CA LEU A 88 1.13 23.39 8.86
C LEU A 88 0.71 22.31 7.87
N MET A 89 1.02 21.06 8.22
CA MET A 89 0.48 19.90 7.54
C MET A 89 -0.44 19.16 8.50
N PRO A 90 -1.76 19.24 8.29
CA PRO A 90 -2.71 18.49 9.10
C PRO A 90 -2.41 17.00 8.98
N PHE A 91 -2.17 16.33 10.11
CA PHE A 91 -1.91 14.89 10.16
C PHE A 91 -2.98 14.08 9.42
N ASN A 92 -4.25 14.51 9.52
CA ASN A 92 -5.37 13.90 8.83
C ASN A 92 -5.22 13.92 7.31
N MET A 93 -4.59 14.96 6.73
CA MET A 93 -4.30 15.01 5.30
C MET A 93 -3.16 14.07 4.91
N THR A 94 -2.12 13.96 5.74
CA THR A 94 -1.04 12.96 5.54
C THR A 94 -1.59 11.54 5.56
N LEU A 95 -2.43 11.23 6.54
CA LEU A 95 -3.05 9.91 6.70
C LEU A 95 -4.03 9.60 5.56
N THR A 96 -4.83 10.60 5.16
CA THR A 96 -5.70 10.51 3.98
C THR A 96 -4.88 10.25 2.72
N ALA A 97 -3.76 10.95 2.53
CA ALA A 97 -2.91 10.77 1.35
C ALA A 97 -2.31 9.37 1.28
N TRP A 98 -1.90 8.80 2.41
CA TRP A 98 -1.40 7.44 2.45
C TRP A 98 -2.47 6.42 2.02
N ILE A 99 -3.69 6.53 2.56
CA ILE A 99 -4.81 5.66 2.18
C ILE A 99 -5.22 5.90 0.72
N ASP A 100 -5.35 7.15 0.27
CA ASP A 100 -5.82 7.47 -1.09
C ASP A 100 -4.86 6.92 -2.14
N ILE A 101 -3.55 7.18 -1.98
CA ILE A 101 -2.54 6.78 -2.96
C ILE A 101 -2.47 5.25 -3.05
N LEU A 102 -2.19 4.57 -1.94
CA LEU A 102 -2.01 3.12 -1.97
C LEU A 102 -3.34 2.38 -2.13
N GLY A 103 -4.42 2.83 -1.49
CA GLY A 103 -5.75 2.26 -1.68
C GLY A 103 -6.25 2.36 -3.12
N SER A 104 -5.90 3.43 -3.85
CA SER A 104 -6.22 3.55 -5.27
C SER A 104 -5.44 2.55 -6.13
N THR A 105 -4.18 2.25 -5.78
CA THR A 105 -3.45 1.11 -6.37
C THR A 105 -4.02 -0.25 -5.95
N VAL A 106 -4.95 -0.33 -4.99
CA VAL A 106 -5.67 -1.56 -4.63
C VAL A 106 -7.02 -1.67 -5.34
N GLN A 107 -7.58 -0.55 -5.79
CA GLN A 107 -8.84 -0.53 -6.52
C GLN A 107 -8.71 -0.36 -8.04
N GLY A 108 -7.55 0.08 -8.53
CA GLY A 108 -7.31 0.19 -9.98
C GLY A 108 -7.89 1.47 -10.55
N ARG A 109 -7.92 2.50 -9.71
CA ARG A 109 -8.50 3.81 -9.99
C ARG A 109 -7.48 4.91 -9.73
N ALA A 110 -7.77 6.10 -10.22
CA ALA A 110 -7.00 7.29 -9.86
C ALA A 110 -7.27 7.69 -8.40
N PRO A 111 -6.26 8.18 -7.66
CA PRO A 111 -6.46 8.78 -6.35
C PRO A 111 -7.40 9.98 -6.42
N SER A 112 -8.21 10.13 -5.37
CA SER A 112 -9.23 11.18 -5.27
C SER A 112 -8.62 12.58 -5.23
N PHE A 113 -7.44 12.72 -4.63
CA PHE A 113 -6.69 13.97 -4.54
C PHE A 113 -5.45 14.00 -5.43
N ALA A 114 -5.45 13.25 -6.54
CA ALA A 114 -4.31 13.19 -7.48
C ALA A 114 -3.80 14.56 -7.94
N HIS A 115 -4.68 15.56 -8.09
CA HIS A 115 -4.26 16.92 -8.43
C HIS A 115 -3.38 17.55 -7.35
N THR A 116 -3.77 17.40 -6.08
CA THR A 116 -2.99 17.90 -4.92
C THR A 116 -1.62 17.22 -4.85
N TYR A 117 -1.55 15.91 -5.07
CA TYR A 117 -0.27 15.19 -5.07
C TYR A 117 0.64 15.63 -6.22
N ARG A 118 0.07 15.89 -7.40
CA ARG A 118 0.82 16.41 -8.55
C ARG A 118 1.34 17.83 -8.31
N GLU A 119 0.52 18.71 -7.74
CA GLU A 119 0.95 20.07 -7.38
C GLU A 119 2.10 20.03 -6.35
N LYS A 120 1.97 19.19 -5.31
CA LYS A 120 3.03 18.94 -4.33
C LYS A 120 4.29 18.37 -4.98
N HIS A 121 4.16 17.45 -5.92
CA HIS A 121 5.30 16.87 -6.64
C HIS A 121 6.09 17.90 -7.44
N LEU A 122 5.38 18.85 -8.07
CA LEU A 122 5.98 19.90 -8.90
C LEU A 122 6.48 21.10 -8.07
N SER A 123 6.04 21.23 -6.83
CA SER A 123 6.47 22.30 -5.93
C SER A 123 7.93 22.14 -5.49
N GLN A 124 8.74 23.17 -5.72
CA GLN A 124 10.14 23.19 -5.27
C GLN A 124 10.29 23.55 -3.79
N THR A 125 9.31 24.27 -3.23
CA THR A 125 9.38 24.86 -1.89
C THR A 125 8.40 24.25 -0.90
N ASN A 126 7.41 23.48 -1.38
CA ASN A 126 6.36 22.87 -0.55
C ASN A 126 6.02 21.44 -0.98
N SER A 127 7.02 20.59 -1.19
CA SER A 127 6.80 19.22 -1.68
C SER A 127 6.38 18.23 -0.60
N SER A 128 6.50 18.58 0.69
CA SER A 128 6.16 17.66 1.78
C SER A 128 4.64 17.58 1.98
N LEU A 129 4.15 16.38 2.27
CA LEU A 129 2.87 16.04 2.89
C LEU A 129 3.05 15.27 4.21
N GLY A 130 4.28 14.94 4.61
CA GLY A 130 4.61 14.30 5.89
C GLY A 130 4.60 12.78 5.81
N LEU A 131 4.55 12.23 4.59
CA LEU A 131 4.47 10.79 4.37
C LEU A 131 5.75 10.10 4.84
N ARG A 132 6.91 10.75 4.69
CA ARG A 132 8.18 10.23 5.22
C ARG A 132 8.14 10.02 6.73
N GLU A 133 7.59 10.97 7.48
CA GLU A 133 7.49 10.87 8.93
C GLU A 133 6.47 9.81 9.36
N LEU A 134 5.40 9.62 8.59
CA LEU A 134 4.35 8.65 8.89
C LEU A 134 4.73 7.20 8.55
N MET A 135 5.30 6.98 7.37
CA MET A 135 5.52 5.63 6.82
C MET A 135 6.97 5.35 6.39
N GLY A 136 7.88 6.31 6.57
CA GLY A 136 9.31 6.15 6.33
C GLY A 136 9.78 6.37 4.89
N CYS A 137 8.87 6.48 3.91
CA CYS A 137 9.21 6.72 2.50
C CYS A 137 9.05 8.19 2.11
N GLU A 138 9.99 8.72 1.34
CA GLU A 138 9.89 10.07 0.79
C GLU A 138 8.61 10.30 -0.03
N ASP A 139 7.94 11.40 0.28
CA ASP A 139 6.68 11.84 -0.33
C ASP A 139 6.72 11.86 -1.86
N ARG A 140 7.86 12.25 -2.44
CA ARG A 140 8.06 12.29 -3.89
C ARG A 140 7.85 10.93 -4.56
N VAL A 141 8.25 9.83 -3.90
CA VAL A 141 8.04 8.46 -4.42
C VAL A 141 6.56 8.09 -4.34
N LEU A 142 5.86 8.49 -3.28
CA LEU A 142 4.41 8.27 -3.15
C LEU A 142 3.62 9.05 -4.20
N TYR A 143 4.03 10.27 -4.53
CA TYR A 143 3.40 11.01 -5.63
C TYR A 143 3.62 10.33 -6.97
N LEU A 144 4.79 9.74 -7.21
CA LEU A 144 5.01 8.94 -8.41
C LEU A 144 4.12 7.69 -8.42
N ILE A 145 3.91 7.02 -7.28
CA ILE A 145 2.95 5.92 -7.15
C ILE A 145 1.51 6.40 -7.48
N SER A 146 1.14 7.60 -7.04
CA SER A 146 -0.13 8.24 -7.43
C SER A 146 -0.23 8.43 -8.94
N GLU A 147 0.82 8.92 -9.60
CA GLU A 147 0.82 9.07 -11.07
C GLU A 147 0.73 7.72 -11.79
N ILE A 148 1.37 6.66 -11.26
CA ILE A 148 1.25 5.30 -11.82
C ILE A 148 -0.19 4.80 -11.67
N ALA A 149 -0.85 5.06 -10.53
CA ALA A 149 -2.25 4.71 -10.33
C ALA A 149 -3.18 5.46 -11.30
N CYS A 150 -2.91 6.75 -11.56
CA CYS A 150 -3.62 7.50 -12.59
C CYS A 150 -3.40 6.89 -13.99
N LEU A 151 -2.18 6.48 -14.32
CA LEU A 151 -1.87 5.85 -15.61
C LEU A 151 -2.59 4.51 -15.78
N GLU A 152 -2.62 3.67 -14.74
CA GLU A 152 -3.37 2.41 -14.75
C GLU A 152 -4.88 2.67 -14.96
N ALA A 153 -5.46 3.68 -14.29
CA ALA A 153 -6.85 4.03 -14.48
C ALA A 153 -7.14 4.45 -15.94
N LEU A 154 -6.28 5.29 -16.53
CA LEU A 154 -6.41 5.69 -17.94
C LEU A 154 -6.24 4.50 -18.91
N LYS A 155 -5.36 3.56 -18.59
CA LYS A 155 -5.25 2.28 -19.32
C LYS A 155 -6.56 1.51 -19.28
N ASN A 156 -7.17 1.39 -18.10
CA ASN A 156 -8.44 0.70 -17.93
C ASN A 156 -9.60 1.40 -18.67
N ASP A 157 -9.52 2.73 -18.82
CA ASP A 157 -10.48 3.54 -19.59
C ASP A 157 -10.22 3.55 -21.12
N GLY A 158 -9.27 2.74 -21.60
CA GLY A 158 -9.07 2.51 -23.04
C GLY A 158 -7.96 3.32 -23.69
N MET A 159 -6.98 3.83 -22.94
CA MET A 159 -5.74 4.38 -23.49
C MET A 159 -5.03 3.36 -24.40
N ASP A 160 -4.52 3.81 -25.55
CA ASP A 160 -3.81 2.93 -26.47
C ASP A 160 -2.40 2.54 -25.99
N ASP A 161 -1.91 1.39 -26.47
CA ASP A 161 -0.62 0.83 -26.06
C ASP A 161 0.57 1.75 -26.35
N ILE A 162 0.52 2.58 -27.40
CA ILE A 162 1.63 3.48 -27.76
C ILE A 162 1.69 4.63 -26.75
N GLN A 163 0.56 5.28 -26.48
CA GLN A 163 0.45 6.31 -25.45
C GLN A 163 0.85 5.77 -24.07
N LEU A 164 0.39 4.58 -23.72
CA LEU A 164 0.75 3.91 -22.48
C LEU A 164 2.27 3.73 -22.37
N CYS A 165 2.93 3.20 -23.40
CA CYS A 165 4.38 3.02 -23.41
C CYS A 165 5.14 4.35 -23.24
N GLN A 166 4.66 5.44 -23.86
CA GLN A 166 5.26 6.77 -23.71
C GLN A 166 5.16 7.27 -22.26
N HIS A 167 3.99 7.15 -21.63
CA HIS A 167 3.80 7.53 -20.24
C HIS A 167 4.60 6.65 -19.28
N VAL A 168 4.69 5.34 -19.54
CA VAL A 168 5.53 4.41 -18.78
C VAL A 168 7.00 4.84 -18.83
N HIS A 169 7.51 5.20 -20.01
CA HIS A 169 8.88 5.67 -20.15
C HIS A 169 9.12 6.96 -19.36
N ALA A 170 8.24 7.96 -19.51
CA ALA A 170 8.37 9.23 -18.80
C ALA A 170 8.31 9.09 -17.28
N LEU A 171 7.40 8.26 -16.74
CA LEU A 171 7.34 7.97 -15.31
C LEU A 171 8.57 7.17 -14.84
N GLY A 172 9.06 6.24 -15.66
CA GLY A 172 10.29 5.50 -15.39
C GLY A 172 11.49 6.44 -15.20
N ASP A 173 11.62 7.44 -16.07
CA ASP A 173 12.65 8.48 -15.97
C ASP A 173 12.48 9.32 -14.70
N GLN A 174 11.25 9.76 -14.38
CA GLN A 174 10.99 10.50 -13.14
C GLN A 174 11.35 9.70 -11.89
N ILE A 175 11.07 8.39 -11.87
CA ILE A 175 11.54 7.51 -10.80
C ILE A 175 13.08 7.47 -10.75
N GLY A 176 13.74 7.37 -11.91
CA GLY A 176 15.21 7.43 -12.02
C GLY A 176 15.81 8.71 -11.45
N LEU A 177 15.16 9.86 -11.66
CA LEU A 177 15.61 11.13 -11.09
C LEU A 177 15.60 11.15 -9.56
N THR A 178 14.78 10.32 -8.91
CA THR A 178 14.76 10.19 -7.44
C THR A 178 15.94 9.38 -6.88
N GLU A 179 16.78 8.80 -7.73
CA GLU A 179 17.95 7.99 -7.31
C GLU A 179 19.27 8.77 -7.40
N ILE A 180 19.26 9.96 -7.98
CA ILE A 180 20.48 10.74 -8.21
C ILE A 180 21.14 11.06 -6.88
N GLY A 181 22.40 10.62 -6.72
CA GLY A 181 23.19 10.84 -5.51
C GLY A 181 22.97 9.79 -4.41
N GLU A 182 22.17 8.75 -4.66
CA GLU A 182 22.07 7.63 -3.73
C GLU A 182 23.27 6.68 -3.83
N THR A 183 23.64 6.10 -2.69
CA THR A 183 24.82 5.24 -2.56
C THR A 183 24.45 3.78 -2.24
N GLY A 184 23.21 3.40 -2.52
CA GLY A 184 22.65 2.09 -2.22
C GLY A 184 22.15 1.92 -0.77
N PRO A 185 21.50 0.79 -0.47
CA PRO A 185 21.03 0.47 0.87
C PRO A 185 22.22 0.25 1.82
N ARG A 186 22.07 0.67 3.08
CA ARG A 186 23.10 0.52 4.12
C ARG A 186 22.47 0.10 5.43
N VAL A 187 23.24 -0.57 6.28
CA VAL A 187 22.78 -0.99 7.61
C VAL A 187 22.33 0.26 8.39
N PRO A 188 21.08 0.30 8.90
CA PRO A 188 20.55 1.49 9.56
C PRO A 188 20.97 1.59 11.02
N PHE A 189 21.97 0.82 11.48
CA PHE A 189 22.48 0.84 12.84
C PHE A 189 23.92 1.35 12.86
N ASN A 190 24.26 2.16 13.88
CA ASN A 190 25.65 2.52 14.13
C ASN A 190 26.39 1.40 14.89
N ALA A 191 27.68 1.61 15.17
CA ALA A 191 28.52 0.65 15.89
C ALA A 191 28.04 0.33 17.32
N HIS A 192 27.15 1.14 17.90
CA HIS A 192 26.55 0.94 19.22
C HIS A 192 25.17 0.27 19.15
N GLY A 193 24.72 -0.14 17.95
CA GLY A 193 23.39 -0.74 17.76
C GLY A 193 22.24 0.26 17.77
N ILE A 194 22.51 1.57 17.70
CA ILE A 194 21.48 2.61 17.68
C ILE A 194 20.98 2.79 16.24
N LEU A 195 19.66 2.72 16.06
CA LEU A 195 19.00 2.96 14.78
C LEU A 195 19.17 4.41 14.32
N SER A 196 19.48 4.59 13.05
CA SER A 196 19.47 5.87 12.33
C SER A 196 18.18 5.98 11.52
N PRO A 197 17.18 6.78 11.97
CA PRO A 197 15.92 6.95 11.24
C PRO A 197 16.13 7.47 9.81
N LYS A 198 17.13 8.35 9.62
CA LYS A 198 17.48 8.89 8.30
C LYS A 198 17.98 7.81 7.34
N GLN A 199 18.82 6.88 7.81
CA GLN A 199 19.29 5.79 6.96
C GLN A 199 18.20 4.74 6.71
N LEU A 200 17.38 4.45 7.72
CA LEU A 200 16.22 3.57 7.55
C LEU A 200 15.25 4.13 6.50
N SER A 201 14.92 5.42 6.59
CA SER A 201 14.02 6.08 5.63
C SER A 201 14.56 6.01 4.20
N LYS A 202 15.88 6.09 4.00
CA LYS A 202 16.50 5.86 2.68
C LYS A 202 16.29 4.43 2.19
N ASN A 203 16.47 3.42 3.05
CA ASN A 203 16.26 2.03 2.68
C ASN A 203 14.78 1.77 2.34
N MET A 204 13.85 2.30 3.15
CA MET A 204 12.41 2.20 2.89
C MET A 204 12.04 2.89 1.57
N THR A 205 12.57 4.09 1.32
CA THR A 205 12.37 4.82 0.06
C THR A 205 12.88 4.04 -1.14
N ALA A 206 14.06 3.43 -1.05
CA ALA A 206 14.58 2.56 -2.11
C ALA A 206 13.68 1.35 -2.36
N ALA A 207 13.09 0.75 -1.31
CA ALA A 207 12.18 -0.37 -1.44
C ALA A 207 10.86 0.03 -2.14
N PHE A 208 10.24 1.13 -1.71
CA PHE A 208 9.05 1.69 -2.36
C PHE A 208 9.31 2.09 -3.80
N ARG A 209 10.48 2.65 -4.09
CA ARG A 209 10.88 3.01 -5.45
C ARG A 209 11.00 1.80 -6.37
N LEU A 210 11.63 0.72 -5.89
CA LEU A 210 11.75 -0.52 -6.65
C LEU A 210 10.38 -1.17 -6.88
N ALA A 211 9.51 -1.17 -5.86
CA ALA A 211 8.13 -1.62 -6.01
C ALA A 211 7.35 -0.74 -7.00
N ALA A 212 7.48 0.59 -6.95
CA ALA A 212 6.87 1.49 -7.93
C ALA A 212 7.32 1.17 -9.37
N ARG A 213 8.59 0.84 -9.59
CA ARG A 213 9.07 0.39 -10.92
C ARG A 213 8.46 -0.93 -11.35
N ILE A 214 8.41 -1.92 -10.44
CA ILE A 214 7.78 -3.21 -10.73
C ILE A 214 6.32 -2.99 -11.12
N TYR A 215 5.60 -2.17 -10.35
CA TYR A 215 4.21 -1.83 -10.62
C TYR A 215 4.04 -1.15 -11.98
N LEU A 216 4.86 -0.15 -12.27
CA LEU A 216 4.85 0.54 -13.56
C LEU A 216 5.15 -0.40 -14.74
N CYS A 217 6.15 -1.29 -14.61
CA CYS A 217 6.47 -2.28 -15.63
C CYS A 217 5.32 -3.28 -15.85
N SER A 218 4.56 -3.60 -14.81
CA SER A 218 3.40 -4.50 -14.92
C SER A 218 2.27 -3.93 -15.79
N LEU A 219 2.27 -2.62 -16.04
CA LEU A 219 1.29 -1.98 -16.92
C LEU A 219 1.61 -2.21 -18.40
N VAL A 220 2.85 -2.53 -18.77
CA VAL A 220 3.28 -2.67 -20.16
C VAL A 220 2.57 -3.85 -20.84
N PRO A 221 2.05 -3.69 -22.08
CA PRO A 221 1.46 -4.78 -22.83
C PRO A 221 2.44 -5.95 -23.01
N GLY A 222 1.97 -7.18 -22.77
CA GLY A 222 2.82 -8.38 -22.84
C GLY A 222 3.80 -8.53 -21.67
N PHE A 223 3.59 -7.82 -20.57
CA PHE A 223 4.33 -8.04 -19.33
C PHE A 223 4.28 -9.51 -18.90
N SER A 224 5.42 -10.03 -18.46
CA SER A 224 5.50 -11.33 -17.80
C SER A 224 6.46 -11.25 -16.61
N PRO A 225 6.08 -11.82 -15.44
CA PRO A 225 6.97 -11.92 -14.28
C PRO A 225 8.30 -12.65 -14.56
N SER A 226 8.34 -13.51 -15.58
CA SER A 226 9.53 -14.25 -15.97
C SER A 226 10.51 -13.45 -16.83
N GLN A 227 10.18 -12.22 -17.23
CA GLN A 227 11.08 -11.36 -18.00
C GLN A 227 12.29 -10.94 -17.15
N ASP A 228 13.49 -11.00 -17.73
CA ASP A 228 14.76 -10.73 -17.02
C ASP A 228 14.78 -9.36 -16.32
N SER A 229 14.15 -8.34 -16.92
CA SER A 229 14.01 -7.01 -16.34
C SER A 229 13.22 -7.03 -15.02
N CYS A 230 12.09 -7.75 -14.99
CA CYS A 230 11.24 -7.91 -13.81
C CYS A 230 11.97 -8.72 -12.73
N VAL A 231 12.56 -9.87 -13.11
CA VAL A 231 13.35 -10.71 -12.20
C VAL A 231 14.49 -9.89 -11.56
N GLY A 232 15.19 -9.09 -12.37
CA GLY A 232 16.24 -8.18 -11.89
C GLY A 232 15.74 -7.15 -10.88
N LEU A 233 14.56 -6.57 -11.10
CA LEU A 233 13.93 -5.62 -10.15
C LEU A 233 13.54 -6.30 -8.84
N VAL A 234 12.93 -7.49 -8.89
CA VAL A 234 12.55 -8.27 -7.69
C VAL A 234 13.77 -8.66 -6.87
N ASN A 235 14.87 -9.06 -7.54
CA ASN A 235 16.13 -9.38 -6.86
C ASN A 235 16.74 -8.15 -6.17
N LYS A 236 16.76 -6.99 -6.84
CA LYS A 236 17.20 -5.73 -6.23
C LYS A 236 16.32 -5.33 -5.05
N LEU A 237 15.01 -5.51 -5.16
CA LEU A 237 14.07 -5.23 -4.07
C LEU A 237 14.38 -6.12 -2.87
N THR A 238 14.59 -7.41 -3.09
CA THR A 238 14.97 -8.37 -2.04
C THR A 238 16.24 -7.92 -1.30
N GLN A 239 17.28 -7.53 -2.05
CA GLN A 239 18.53 -7.02 -1.48
C GLN A 239 18.32 -5.76 -0.64
N VAL A 240 17.45 -4.83 -1.05
CA VAL A 240 17.16 -3.63 -0.26
C VAL A 240 16.40 -3.99 1.03
N LEU A 241 15.43 -4.91 0.95
CA LEU A 241 14.64 -5.35 2.09
C LEU A 241 15.53 -5.95 3.20
N GLU A 242 16.60 -6.66 2.86
CA GLU A 242 17.60 -7.19 3.81
C GLU A 242 18.20 -6.12 4.74
N TYR A 243 18.23 -4.85 4.32
CA TYR A 243 18.73 -3.73 5.14
C TYR A 243 17.63 -3.05 5.97
N ILE A 244 16.41 -3.58 5.98
CA ILE A 244 15.30 -3.08 6.80
C ILE A 244 15.07 -4.03 7.97
N PRO A 245 15.04 -3.55 9.23
CA PRO A 245 14.88 -4.40 10.41
C PRO A 245 13.60 -5.24 10.37
N ALA A 246 13.75 -6.53 10.71
CA ALA A 246 12.68 -7.54 10.69
C ALA A 246 12.02 -7.76 12.06
N GLY A 247 10.92 -8.49 12.06
CA GLY A 247 10.34 -9.10 13.27
C GLY A 247 9.44 -8.14 14.06
N PRO A 248 9.07 -8.48 15.32
CA PRO A 248 8.03 -7.76 16.06
C PRO A 248 8.33 -6.27 16.32
N GLY A 249 9.61 -5.92 16.45
CA GLY A 249 10.08 -4.52 16.56
C GLY A 249 10.62 -3.94 15.24
N GLY A 250 10.41 -4.65 14.13
CA GLY A 250 10.85 -4.25 12.80
C GLY A 250 9.85 -3.40 12.05
N TYR A 251 10.08 -3.25 10.74
CA TYR A 251 9.32 -2.33 9.87
C TYR A 251 8.57 -3.03 8.75
N ASP A 252 8.47 -4.36 8.80
CA ASP A 252 7.80 -5.17 7.76
C ASP A 252 6.34 -4.76 7.53
N ARG A 253 5.65 -4.34 8.60
CA ARG A 253 4.26 -3.89 8.56
C ARG A 253 4.05 -2.54 7.87
N SER A 254 5.10 -1.72 7.75
CA SER A 254 5.07 -0.47 6.98
C SER A 254 5.42 -0.68 5.50
N LEU A 255 5.71 -1.92 5.10
CA LEU A 255 6.14 -2.30 3.76
C LEU A 255 5.14 -3.24 3.09
N VAL A 256 3.90 -3.33 3.58
CA VAL A 256 2.91 -4.30 3.11
C VAL A 256 2.69 -4.17 1.60
N TRP A 257 2.50 -2.95 1.11
CA TRP A 257 2.36 -2.68 -0.32
C TRP A 257 3.61 -3.08 -1.12
N VAL A 258 4.81 -2.83 -0.58
CA VAL A 258 6.08 -3.23 -1.21
C VAL A 258 6.16 -4.75 -1.33
N TYR A 259 5.78 -5.48 -0.28
CA TYR A 259 5.74 -6.93 -0.29
C TYR A 259 4.70 -7.48 -1.28
N LEU A 260 3.52 -6.86 -1.36
CA LEU A 260 2.50 -7.22 -2.34
C LEU A 260 3.04 -7.12 -3.76
N ILE A 261 3.60 -5.96 -4.11
CA ILE A 261 4.06 -5.70 -5.48
C ILE A 261 5.22 -6.64 -5.84
N GLY A 262 6.26 -6.74 -5.00
CA GLY A 262 7.39 -7.63 -5.26
C GLY A 262 7.00 -9.11 -5.27
N GLY A 263 6.13 -9.51 -4.35
CA GLY A 263 5.70 -10.89 -4.19
C GLY A 263 4.79 -11.36 -5.33
N SER A 264 3.89 -10.51 -5.81
CA SER A 264 2.92 -10.86 -6.85
C SER A 264 3.56 -11.21 -8.20
N VAL A 265 4.75 -10.68 -8.46
CA VAL A 265 5.54 -10.97 -9.67
C VAL A 265 6.76 -11.86 -9.37
N SER A 266 6.88 -12.40 -8.16
CA SER A 266 7.99 -13.31 -7.82
C SER A 266 7.75 -14.71 -8.39
N THR A 267 8.79 -15.31 -8.95
CA THR A 267 8.78 -16.69 -9.46
C THR A 267 9.15 -17.69 -8.38
N THR A 268 8.88 -18.98 -8.60
CA THR A 268 9.12 -20.06 -7.62
C THR A 268 10.55 -20.11 -7.08
N HIS A 269 11.54 -19.78 -7.90
CA HIS A 269 12.96 -19.77 -7.51
C HIS A 269 13.49 -18.38 -7.13
N SER A 270 12.59 -17.41 -6.98
CA SER A 270 12.98 -16.06 -6.58
C SER A 270 13.56 -16.05 -5.15
N PRO A 271 14.66 -15.33 -4.90
CA PRO A 271 15.15 -15.08 -3.55
C PRO A 271 14.12 -14.32 -2.71
N PHE A 272 13.22 -13.56 -3.34
CA PHE A 272 12.14 -12.84 -2.65
C PHE A 272 11.24 -13.77 -1.84
N ARG A 273 10.83 -14.91 -2.42
CA ARG A 273 9.89 -15.83 -1.73
C ARG A 273 10.53 -16.45 -0.48
N HIS A 274 11.82 -16.78 -0.57
CA HIS A 274 12.59 -17.27 0.57
C HIS A 274 12.74 -16.18 1.64
N HIS A 275 13.15 -14.98 1.22
CA HIS A 275 13.26 -13.82 2.10
C HIS A 275 11.93 -13.53 2.83
N PHE A 276 10.81 -13.53 2.10
CA PHE A 276 9.50 -13.29 2.67
C PHE A 276 9.09 -14.38 3.68
N ALA A 277 9.44 -15.64 3.43
CA ALA A 277 9.23 -16.71 4.40
C ALA A 277 10.03 -16.49 5.70
N ASP A 278 11.28 -16.05 5.59
CA ASP A 278 12.10 -15.71 6.76
C ASP A 278 11.50 -14.54 7.56
N ARG A 279 10.92 -13.55 6.87
CA ARG A 279 10.20 -12.42 7.52
C ARG A 279 8.96 -12.89 8.27
N LEU A 280 8.16 -13.76 7.65
CA LEU A 280 6.99 -14.35 8.31
C LEU A 280 7.41 -15.13 9.57
N ALA A 281 8.49 -15.93 9.47
CA ALA A 281 9.01 -16.66 10.61
C ALA A 281 9.52 -15.73 11.73
N ALA A 282 10.21 -14.64 11.37
CA ALA A 282 10.70 -13.66 12.33
C ALA A 282 9.57 -12.93 13.07
N LEU A 283 8.42 -12.69 12.42
CA LEU A 283 7.25 -12.06 13.03
C LEU A 283 6.44 -12.99 13.94
N GLY A 284 6.57 -14.31 13.78
CA GLY A 284 5.81 -15.29 14.55
C GLY A 284 4.30 -15.09 14.39
N ASP A 285 3.55 -15.09 15.49
CA ASP A 285 2.08 -14.98 15.46
C ASP A 285 1.58 -13.64 14.88
N LEU A 286 2.39 -12.59 14.94
CA LEU A 286 2.06 -11.28 14.35
C LEU A 286 1.99 -11.33 12.82
N ALA A 287 2.62 -12.33 12.20
CA ALA A 287 2.58 -12.53 10.76
C ALA A 287 1.16 -12.82 10.23
N ASN A 288 0.23 -13.25 11.10
CA ASN A 288 -1.13 -13.62 10.73
C ASN A 288 -2.16 -12.51 11.01
N GLN A 289 -1.71 -11.29 11.35
CA GLN A 289 -2.57 -10.18 11.76
C GLN A 289 -2.45 -8.99 10.82
N GLY A 290 -3.56 -8.26 10.66
CA GLY A 290 -3.63 -7.01 9.89
C GLY A 290 -3.28 -7.18 8.41
N SER A 291 -2.85 -6.07 7.80
CA SER A 291 -2.50 -5.99 6.38
C SER A 291 -1.37 -6.96 6.00
N PHE A 292 -0.41 -7.20 6.90
CA PHE A 292 0.71 -8.11 6.63
C PHE A 292 0.25 -9.56 6.49
N GLY A 293 -0.62 -10.05 7.39
CA GLY A 293 -1.22 -11.38 7.27
C GLY A 293 -2.12 -11.52 6.04
N ARG A 294 -2.87 -10.46 5.70
CA ARG A 294 -3.67 -10.39 4.46
C ARG A 294 -2.79 -10.48 3.21
N VAL A 295 -1.66 -9.76 3.16
CA VAL A 295 -0.68 -9.88 2.06
C VAL A 295 -0.08 -11.27 1.99
N SER A 296 0.31 -11.87 3.11
CA SER A 296 0.85 -13.23 3.13
C SER A 296 -0.14 -14.24 2.55
N THR A 297 -1.40 -14.12 2.92
CA THR A 297 -2.50 -14.96 2.42
C THR A 297 -2.72 -14.75 0.93
N LEU A 298 -2.82 -13.50 0.49
CA LEU A 298 -3.01 -13.15 -0.91
C LEU A 298 -1.86 -13.65 -1.80
N LEU A 299 -0.62 -13.45 -1.38
CA LEU A 299 0.54 -13.92 -2.13
C LEU A 299 0.59 -15.44 -2.24
N LYS A 300 0.23 -16.18 -1.19
CA LYS A 300 0.12 -17.64 -1.26
C LYS A 300 -0.90 -18.10 -2.30
N GLU A 301 -2.06 -17.45 -2.36
CA GLU A 301 -3.07 -17.75 -3.39
C GLU A 301 -2.54 -17.42 -4.79
N VAL A 302 -1.94 -16.24 -5.00
CA VAL A 302 -1.32 -15.85 -6.28
C VAL A 302 -0.29 -16.89 -6.72
N TRP A 303 0.63 -17.27 -5.84
CA TRP A 303 1.65 -18.28 -6.14
C TRP A 303 1.05 -19.65 -6.43
N SER A 304 -0.05 -20.01 -5.78
CA SER A 304 -0.71 -21.29 -6.00
C SER A 304 -1.31 -21.43 -7.41
N HIS A 305 -1.76 -20.31 -7.99
CA HIS A 305 -2.21 -20.24 -9.39
C HIS A 305 -1.02 -20.20 -10.36
N VAL A 306 -0.04 -19.32 -10.12
CA VAL A 306 1.12 -19.13 -10.99
C VAL A 306 2.04 -20.36 -11.01
N ASP A 307 2.14 -21.11 -9.91
CA ASP A 307 2.95 -22.33 -9.85
C ASP A 307 2.17 -23.58 -10.35
N GLY A 308 0.94 -23.40 -10.87
CA GLY A 308 0.15 -24.45 -11.51
C GLY A 308 -0.60 -25.41 -10.57
N ARG A 309 -0.64 -25.15 -9.25
CA ARG A 309 -1.33 -26.03 -8.29
C ARG A 309 -2.85 -25.93 -8.38
N TYR A 310 -3.39 -24.77 -8.80
CA TYR A 310 -4.83 -24.52 -8.97
C TYR A 310 -5.18 -23.86 -10.31
N SER A 311 -4.41 -24.10 -11.37
CA SER A 311 -4.77 -23.62 -12.71
C SER A 311 -6.13 -24.19 -13.14
N PRO A 312 -7.15 -23.37 -13.42
CA PRO A 312 -8.44 -23.85 -13.92
C PRO A 312 -8.22 -24.65 -15.21
N GLY A 313 -8.58 -25.94 -15.21
CA GLY A 313 -8.47 -26.81 -16.38
C GLY A 313 -7.12 -27.53 -16.57
N GLY A 314 -6.21 -27.50 -15.60
CA GLY A 314 -4.95 -28.28 -15.67
C GLY A 314 -3.96 -27.84 -16.76
N GLY A 315 -4.14 -26.63 -17.31
CA GLY A 315 -3.28 -26.02 -18.31
C GLY A 315 -1.99 -25.41 -17.74
N GLN A 316 -1.15 -24.86 -18.63
CA GLN A 316 0.10 -24.18 -18.25
C GLN A 316 -0.15 -23.05 -17.23
N ALA A 317 0.84 -22.82 -16.38
CA ALA A 317 0.89 -21.65 -15.49
C ALA A 317 0.62 -20.37 -16.27
N HIS A 318 -0.50 -19.71 -15.99
CA HIS A 318 -0.82 -18.38 -16.51
C HIS A 318 -0.57 -17.35 -15.42
N TYR A 319 -0.06 -16.17 -15.83
CA TYR A 319 0.01 -15.03 -14.94
C TYR A 319 -1.41 -14.67 -14.49
N VAL A 320 -1.62 -14.56 -13.18
CA VAL A 320 -2.84 -14.03 -12.58
C VAL A 320 -2.46 -12.81 -11.78
N SER A 321 -3.21 -11.72 -11.95
CA SER A 321 -3.00 -10.52 -11.15
C SER A 321 -3.49 -10.77 -9.72
N TRP A 322 -2.78 -10.22 -8.72
CA TRP A 322 -3.22 -10.28 -7.33
C TRP A 322 -4.61 -9.65 -7.13
N ARG A 323 -4.98 -8.65 -7.95
CA ARG A 323 -6.34 -8.05 -7.94
C ARG A 323 -7.40 -9.03 -8.41
N GLU A 324 -7.11 -9.84 -9.44
CA GLU A 324 -8.02 -10.88 -9.93
C GLU A 324 -8.24 -11.93 -8.85
N VAL A 325 -7.18 -12.32 -8.13
CA VAL A 325 -7.29 -13.23 -6.97
C VAL A 325 -8.18 -12.62 -5.89
N MET A 326 -7.98 -11.34 -5.54
CA MET A 326 -8.86 -10.66 -4.58
C MET A 326 -10.32 -10.67 -5.05
N GLN A 327 -10.59 -10.36 -6.32
CA GLN A 327 -11.94 -10.36 -6.89
C GLN A 327 -12.57 -11.77 -6.86
N MET A 328 -11.83 -12.81 -7.27
CA MET A 328 -12.29 -14.20 -7.24
C MET A 328 -12.66 -14.67 -5.83
N LYS A 329 -11.93 -14.18 -4.81
CA LYS A 329 -12.17 -14.52 -3.40
C LYS A 329 -13.15 -13.59 -2.70
N GLY A 330 -13.61 -12.53 -3.36
CA GLY A 330 -14.45 -11.49 -2.76
C GLY A 330 -13.74 -10.68 -1.67
N TRP A 331 -12.41 -10.58 -1.74
CA TRP A 331 -11.61 -9.83 -0.77
C TRP A 331 -11.53 -8.35 -1.13
N ASP A 332 -11.76 -7.49 -0.13
CA ASP A 332 -11.57 -6.04 -0.23
C ASP A 332 -10.60 -5.55 0.84
N PHE A 333 -9.35 -6.01 0.76
CA PHE A 333 -8.31 -5.64 1.70
C PHE A 333 -7.70 -4.29 1.35
N LEU A 334 -7.58 -3.38 2.31
CA LEU A 334 -6.61 -2.29 2.23
C LEU A 334 -5.24 -2.83 2.66
N LEU A 335 -4.23 -2.74 1.78
CA LEU A 335 -2.91 -3.37 1.97
C LEU A 335 -1.82 -2.30 2.16
N ILE A 336 -1.96 -1.53 3.23
CA ILE A 336 -1.03 -0.47 3.66
C ILE A 336 -0.28 -0.83 4.93
#